data_AF-A0A285D350-F1
#
_entry.id   AF-A0A285D350-F1
#
_cell.length_a   1.000
_cell.length_b   1.000
_cell.length_c   1.000
_cell.angle_alpha   90.00
_cell.angle_beta   90.00
_cell.angle_gamma   90.00
#
_symmetry.space_group_name_H-M   'P 1'
#
loop_
_entity.id
_entity.type
_entity.pdbx_description
1 polymer ?
#
loop_
_entity_poly.entity_id
_entity_poly.type
_entity_poly.pdbx_seq_one_letter_code
_entity_poly.pdbx_strand_id
1 'polypeptide(L)'
;MGSYLRQRVGSIADWRYQPVPLLAHPGLDDLVPLDLTHSSLRSVSPIHREYMQNTHVAASLTIGLADGERLWGMLVCHNMTPRIAGSERRPP
;
A
#
# COMPACT_ATOMS: atom_id res chain seq x y z
N MET A 1 2.91 -8.06 -7.72
CA MET A 1 1.68 -8.50 -8.43
C MET A 1 0.74 -9.32 -7.54
N GLY A 2 1.22 -10.32 -6.78
CA GLY A 2 0.36 -11.21 -5.96
C GLY A 2 -0.38 -10.57 -4.78
N SER A 3 0.00 -9.37 -4.32
CA SER A 3 -0.71 -8.72 -3.20
C SER A 3 -2.11 -8.22 -3.59
N TYR A 4 -2.36 -7.84 -4.84
CA TYR A 4 -3.64 -7.23 -5.23
C TYR A 4 -4.81 -8.20 -5.25
N LEU A 5 -4.53 -9.51 -5.31
CA LEU A 5 -5.52 -10.55 -5.09
C LEU A 5 -5.86 -10.72 -3.61
N ARG A 6 -4.89 -10.49 -2.71
CA ARG A 6 -5.02 -10.69 -1.26
C ARG A 6 -5.49 -9.43 -0.52
N GLN A 7 -5.06 -8.26 -0.97
CA GLN A 7 -5.48 -6.95 -0.50
C GLN A 7 -5.83 -6.10 -1.72
N ARG A 8 -7.14 -6.01 -1.98
CA ARG A 8 -7.68 -5.39 -3.20
C ARG A 8 -7.54 -3.87 -3.22
N VAL A 9 -7.37 -3.23 -2.06
CA VAL A 9 -7.20 -1.77 -1.98
C VAL A 9 -5.90 -1.41 -1.27
N GLY A 10 -5.06 -0.63 -1.95
CA GLY A 10 -3.83 -0.04 -1.40
C GLY A 10 -3.82 1.48 -1.60
N SER A 11 -3.29 2.21 -0.62
CA SER A 11 -3.22 3.67 -0.69
C SER A 11 -1.88 4.19 -0.18
N ILE A 12 -1.35 5.22 -0.86
CA ILE A 12 -0.17 5.97 -0.49
C ILE A 12 -0.61 7.43 -0.41
N ALA A 13 -0.66 7.98 0.81
CA ALA A 13 -1.18 9.33 1.03
C ALA A 13 -0.17 10.44 0.67
N ASP A 14 1.12 10.16 0.85
CA ASP A 14 2.24 10.99 0.40
C ASP A 14 3.42 10.04 0.16
N TRP A 15 4.06 10.06 -1.02
CA TRP A 15 5.23 9.22 -1.28
C TRP A 15 6.45 9.61 -0.43
N ARG A 16 6.52 10.87 0.04
CA ARG A 16 7.64 11.40 0.84
C ARG A 16 7.60 10.98 2.30
N TYR A 17 6.61 10.18 2.71
CA TYR A 17 6.52 9.71 4.08
C TYR A 17 7.79 8.95 4.50
N GLN A 18 8.16 9.11 5.77
CA GLN A 18 9.21 8.33 6.40
C GLN A 18 8.61 7.02 6.95
N PRO A 19 9.09 5.84 6.54
CA PRO A 19 8.63 4.57 7.09
C PRO A 19 8.88 4.52 8.61
N VAL A 20 7.87 4.08 9.35
CA VAL A 20 7.98 3.86 10.80
C VAL A 20 8.20 2.37 11.04
N PRO A 21 9.31 1.96 11.69
CA PRO A 21 9.57 0.55 11.95
C PRO A 21 8.62 0.00 13.02
N LEU A 22 8.23 -1.26 12.87
CA LEU A 22 7.59 -2.01 13.95
C LEU A 22 8.65 -2.50 14.92
N LEU A 23 8.46 -2.24 16.21
CA LEU A 23 9.36 -2.68 17.27
C LEU A 23 8.78 -3.94 17.92
N ALA A 24 9.62 -4.96 18.07
CA ALA A 24 9.27 -6.15 18.83
C ALA A 24 9.54 -5.92 20.33
N HIS A 25 8.82 -6.64 21.18
CA HIS A 25 9.09 -6.63 22.61
C HIS A 25 10.48 -7.23 22.91
N PRO A 26 11.29 -6.66 23.81
CA PRO A 26 12.67 -7.11 24.06
C PRO A 26 12.84 -8.57 24.54
N GLY A 27 11.77 -9.17 25.07
CA GLY A 27 11.75 -10.56 25.54
C GLY A 27 11.31 -11.60 24.50
N LEU A 28 11.23 -11.23 23.22
CA LEU A 28 10.97 -12.16 22.13
C LEU A 28 12.30 -12.62 21.52
N ASP A 29 12.62 -13.90 21.69
CA ASP A 29 13.88 -14.48 21.21
C ASP A 29 13.87 -14.75 19.70
N ASP A 30 12.70 -15.01 19.12
CA ASP A 30 12.52 -15.25 17.69
C ASP A 30 11.78 -14.10 17.00
N LEU A 31 12.54 -13.29 16.26
CA LEU A 31 12.01 -12.20 15.46
C LEU A 31 11.58 -12.71 14.07
N VAL A 32 10.39 -13.30 14.00
CA VAL A 32 9.76 -13.65 12.71
C VAL A 32 9.10 -12.41 12.11
N PRO A 33 9.39 -12.03 10.84
CA PRO A 33 8.72 -10.93 10.19
C PRO A 33 7.20 -11.11 10.12
N LEU A 34 6.45 -10.10 10.56
CA LEU A 34 5.00 -10.12 10.46
C LEU A 34 4.55 -10.00 9.00
N ASP A 35 3.66 -10.90 8.56
CA ASP A 35 3.01 -10.74 7.26
C ASP A 35 1.99 -9.59 7.30
N LEU A 36 2.38 -8.46 6.70
CA LEU A 36 1.54 -7.26 6.61
C LEU A 36 0.67 -7.23 5.35
N THR A 37 0.50 -8.34 4.62
CA THR A 37 -0.22 -8.39 3.34
C THR A 37 -1.63 -7.80 3.40
N HIS A 38 -2.31 -7.82 4.55
CA HIS A 38 -3.65 -7.24 4.72
C HIS A 38 -3.67 -5.90 5.49
N SER A 39 -2.50 -5.39 5.89
CA SER A 39 -2.41 -4.12 6.61
C SER A 39 -2.61 -2.93 5.67
N SER A 40 -3.52 -2.02 6.03
CA SER A 40 -3.74 -0.79 5.27
C SER A 40 -2.62 0.24 5.44
N LEU A 41 -1.79 0.10 6.47
CA LEU A 41 -0.65 0.99 6.78
C LEU A 41 0.69 0.38 6.37
N ARG A 42 0.68 -0.73 5.63
CA ARG A 42 1.91 -1.37 5.16
C ARG A 42 2.75 -0.35 4.36
N SER A 43 4.02 -0.26 4.71
CA SER A 43 4.96 0.58 3.97
C SER A 43 5.17 0.07 2.55
N VAL A 44 5.39 1.00 1.61
CA VAL A 44 5.67 0.72 0.21
C VAL A 44 7.17 0.66 -0.06
N SER A 45 7.53 -0.08 -1.11
CA SER A 45 8.92 -0.22 -1.54
C SER A 45 9.55 1.14 -1.89
N PRO A 46 10.82 1.39 -1.52
CA PRO A 46 11.57 2.57 -1.96
C PRO A 46 11.54 2.78 -3.48
N ILE A 47 11.60 1.70 -4.26
CA ILE A 47 11.57 1.75 -5.74
C ILE A 47 10.23 2.32 -6.23
N HIS A 48 9.11 1.96 -5.58
CA HIS A 48 7.81 2.49 -5.96
C HIS A 48 7.66 3.98 -5.60
N ARG A 49 8.28 4.41 -4.50
CA ARG A 49 8.33 5.84 -4.11
C ARG A 49 9.14 6.65 -5.13
N GLU A 50 10.28 6.14 -5.57
CA GLU A 50 11.09 6.76 -6.63
C GLU A 50 10.31 6.85 -7.96
N TYR A 51 9.57 5.81 -8.32
CA TYR A 51 8.67 5.85 -9.48
C TYR A 51 7.61 6.95 -9.35
N MET A 52 6.97 7.08 -8.19
CA MET A 52 5.98 8.15 -7.94
C MET A 52 6.62 9.53 -8.06
N GLN A 53 7.82 9.71 -7.51
CA GLN A 53 8.59 10.95 -7.65
C GLN A 53 8.86 11.27 -9.14
N ASN A 54 9.36 10.31 -9.90
CA ASN A 54 9.71 10.50 -11.32
C ASN A 54 8.48 10.79 -12.19
N THR A 55 7.31 10.30 -11.79
CA THR A 55 6.02 10.55 -12.46
C THR A 55 5.26 11.75 -11.88
N HIS A 56 5.86 12.49 -10.95
CA HIS A 56 5.29 13.67 -10.29
C HIS A 56 3.98 13.38 -9.51
N VAL A 57 3.74 12.13 -9.13
CA VAL A 57 2.56 11.72 -8.36
C VAL A 57 2.85 11.85 -6.86
N ALA A 58 2.05 12.65 -6.15
CA ALA A 58 2.19 12.82 -4.71
C ALA A 58 1.51 11.70 -3.90
N ALA A 59 0.31 11.30 -4.33
CA ALA A 59 -0.50 10.28 -3.67
C ALA A 59 -1.10 9.31 -4.70
N SER A 60 -1.30 8.05 -4.30
CA SER A 60 -1.87 7.01 -5.16
C SER A 60 -2.88 6.15 -4.40
N LEU A 61 -3.96 5.79 -5.08
CA LEU A 61 -4.93 4.78 -4.66
C LEU A 61 -4.99 3.71 -5.73
N THR A 62 -4.88 2.45 -5.34
CA THR A 62 -4.95 1.31 -6.26
C THR A 62 -6.05 0.36 -5.81
N ILE A 63 -6.90 -0.04 -6.75
CA ILE A 63 -7.97 -1.01 -6.56
C ILE A 63 -7.77 -2.15 -7.56
N GLY A 64 -7.54 -3.36 -7.06
CA GLY A 64 -7.48 -4.57 -7.86
C GLY A 64 -8.88 -5.01 -8.29
N LEU A 65 -9.04 -5.29 -9.59
CA LEU A 65 -10.26 -5.83 -10.18
C LEU A 65 -10.05 -7.33 -10.38
N ALA A 66 -10.87 -8.15 -9.72
CA ALA A 66 -10.79 -9.60 -9.80
C ALA A 66 -11.95 -10.17 -10.62
N ASP A 67 -11.67 -11.23 -11.38
CA ASP A 67 -12.64 -12.11 -12.01
C ASP A 67 -12.39 -13.53 -11.47
N GLY A 68 -13.26 -13.97 -10.54
CA GLY A 68 -13.00 -15.14 -9.71
C GLY A 68 -11.71 -15.01 -8.88
N GLU A 69 -10.81 -15.98 -9.02
CA GLU A 69 -9.51 -16.01 -8.36
C GLU A 69 -8.40 -15.27 -9.14
N ARG A 70 -8.73 -14.70 -10.30
CA ARG A 70 -7.75 -14.07 -11.19
C ARG A 70 -7.82 -12.55 -11.09
N LEU A 71 -6.65 -11.90 -11.05
CA LEU A 71 -6.55 -10.45 -11.18
C LEU A 71 -6.81 -10.12 -12.64
N TRP A 72 -7.97 -9.55 -12.91
CA TRP A 72 -8.37 -9.11 -14.24
C TRP A 72 -7.68 -7.79 -14.61
N GLY A 73 -7.57 -6.87 -13.65
CA GLY A 73 -6.95 -5.57 -13.87
C GLY A 73 -6.79 -4.75 -12.60
N MET A 74 -6.44 -3.48 -12.76
CA MET A 74 -6.32 -2.53 -11.66
C MET A 74 -6.82 -1.15 -12.07
N LEU A 75 -7.56 -0.49 -11.19
CA LEU A 75 -7.83 0.94 -11.24
C LEU A 75 -6.78 1.66 -10.39
N VAL A 76 -6.08 2.62 -10.98
CA VAL A 76 -5.08 3.43 -10.28
C VAL A 76 -5.48 4.89 -10.38
N CYS A 77 -5.59 5.55 -9.23
CA CYS A 77 -5.88 6.97 -9.12
C CYS A 77 -4.64 7.70 -8.60
N HIS A 78 -4.23 8.76 -9.28
CA HIS A 78 -3.11 9.60 -8.89
C HIS A 78 -3.58 10.98 -8.47
N ASN A 79 -2.93 11.55 -7.47
CA ASN A 79 -3.10 12.95 -7.10
C ASN A 79 -1.74 13.63 -7.04
N MET A 80 -1.65 14.86 -7.56
CA MET A 80 -0.39 15.64 -7.61
C MET A 80 -0.08 16.34 -6.28
N THR A 81 -1.02 16.28 -5.32
CA THR A 81 -0.81 16.73 -3.94
C THR A 81 -1.04 15.58 -2.95
N PRO A 82 -0.45 15.62 -1.75
CA PRO A 82 -0.73 14.62 -0.72
C PRO A 82 -2.23 14.52 -0.45
N ARG A 83 -2.76 13.30 -0.37
CA ARG A 83 -4.20 13.08 -0.19
C ARG A 83 -4.46 11.74 0.46
N ILE A 84 -5.24 11.78 1.55
CA ILE A 84 -5.79 10.59 2.18
C ILE A 84 -7.07 10.21 1.44
N ALA A 85 -7.17 8.96 0.99
CA ALA A 85 -8.44 8.39 0.56
C ALA A 85 -9.29 8.15 1.81
N GLY A 86 -10.44 8.82 1.93
CA GLY A 86 -11.31 8.71 3.11
C GLY A 86 -11.63 7.24 3.45
N SER A 87 -11.56 6.89 4.73
CA SER A 87 -11.76 5.52 5.24
C SER A 87 -13.14 4.95 4.88
N GLU A 88 -14.15 5.81 4.78
CA GLU A 88 -15.53 5.51 4.38
C GLU A 88 -15.71 5.11 2.91
N ARG A 89 -14.68 5.30 2.05
CA ARG A 89 -14.78 5.09 0.60
C ARG A 89 -14.10 3.81 0.12
N ARG A 90 -13.67 2.95 1.04
CA ARG A 90 -13.08 1.66 0.70
C ARG A 90 -14.22 0.63 0.60
N PRO A 91 -14.53 0.08 -0.59
CA PRO A 91 -15.48 -1.02 -0.68
C PRO A 91 -14.98 -2.20 0.19
N PRO A 92 -15.91 -2.99 0.77
CA PRO A 92 -15.56 -4.18 1.56
C PRO A 92 -14.67 -5.16 0.78
#